data_AF-A0A179HCE2-F1
#
_entry.id   AF-A0A179HCE2-F1
#
_cell.length_a   1.000
_cell.length_b   1.000
_cell.length_c   1.000
_cell.angle_alpha   90.00
_cell.angle_beta   90.00
_cell.angle_gamma   90.00
#
_symmetry.space_group_name_H-M   'P 1'
#
loop_
_entity.id
_entity.type
_entity.pdbx_description
1 polymer ?
#
loop_
_entity_poly.entity_id
_entity_poly.type
_entity_poly.pdbx_seq_one_letter_code
_entity_poly.pdbx_strand_id
1 'polypeptide(L)'
;MGGSQDAYVVIDRNIGHALAPRETICQTAAGVKVPLVFYHDTHHFAHVSAAYPRIVLDQDLPRQSTAVTSPATLWLWGATNAITLDGTADDAFEESCRESNERLEGAATLLKDR
;
A
#
# COMPACT_ATOMS: atom_id res chain seq x y z
N MET A 1 16.35 0.99 8.29
CA MET A 1 16.36 1.63 6.96
C MET A 1 15.10 2.47 6.93
N GLY A 2 15.26 3.78 6.81
CA GLY A 2 14.26 4.78 7.18
C GLY A 2 14.83 6.15 6.86
N GLY A 3 14.99 6.46 5.57
CA GLY A 3 15.52 7.74 5.12
C GLY A 3 14.46 8.82 5.16
N SER A 4 14.87 10.09 5.18
CA SER A 4 13.96 11.25 5.05
C SER A 4 13.31 11.36 3.66
N GLN A 5 13.42 10.33 2.82
CA GLN A 5 12.87 10.22 1.47
C GLN A 5 11.94 9.02 1.29
N ASP A 6 11.73 8.23 2.33
CA ASP A 6 10.88 7.05 2.29
C ASP A 6 9.42 7.51 2.21
N ALA A 7 8.71 7.11 1.14
CA ALA A 7 7.32 7.44 0.89
C ALA A 7 6.41 6.23 1.10
N TYR A 8 6.77 5.38 2.07
CA TYR A 8 6.03 4.18 2.43
C TYR A 8 5.87 4.00 3.94
N VAL A 9 4.88 3.20 4.31
CA VAL A 9 4.63 2.75 5.69
C VAL A 9 4.30 1.26 5.66
N VAL A 10 4.99 0.49 6.50
CA VAL A 10 4.67 -0.94 6.69
C VAL A 10 3.75 -1.06 7.89
N ILE A 11 2.67 -1.82 7.73
CA ILE A 11 1.66 -2.03 8.78
C ILE A 11 1.37 -3.50 8.98
N ASP A 12 0.88 -3.82 10.19
CA ASP A 12 0.39 -5.15 10.50
C ASP A 12 -0.73 -5.55 9.54
N ARG A 13 -0.79 -6.84 9.22
CA ARG A 13 -1.72 -7.38 8.25
C ARG A 13 -3.18 -7.13 8.64
N ASN A 14 -3.50 -7.23 9.94
CA ASN A 14 -4.85 -7.01 10.43
C ASN A 14 -5.26 -5.54 10.33
N ILE A 15 -4.31 -4.62 10.53
CA ILE A 15 -4.55 -3.17 10.38
C ILE A 15 -4.89 -2.86 8.92
N GLY A 16 -4.09 -3.35 7.96
CA GLY A 16 -4.38 -3.10 6.55
C GLY A 16 -5.72 -3.71 6.11
N HIS A 17 -6.07 -4.91 6.57
CA HIS A 17 -7.39 -5.48 6.26
C HIS A 17 -8.55 -4.69 6.88
N ALA A 18 -8.38 -4.08 8.06
CA ALA A 18 -9.39 -3.22 8.65
C ALA A 18 -9.63 -1.93 7.83
N LEU A 19 -8.63 -1.46 7.08
CA LEU A 19 -8.71 -0.30 6.18
C LEU A 19 -9.23 -0.62 4.78
N ALA A 20 -9.47 -1.90 4.49
CA ALA A 20 -9.88 -2.39 3.19
C ALA A 20 -11.35 -2.84 3.21
N PRO A 21 -12.34 -1.91 3.23
CA PRO A 21 -13.74 -2.31 3.10
C PRO A 21 -13.93 -3.10 1.81
N ARG A 22 -14.74 -4.16 1.87
CA ARG A 22 -14.96 -5.09 0.75
C ARG A 22 -15.33 -4.41 -0.57
N GLU A 23 -16.00 -3.26 -0.49
CA GLU A 23 -16.49 -2.50 -1.64
C GLU A 23 -15.38 -1.71 -2.36
N THR A 24 -14.20 -1.56 -1.75
CA THR A 24 -13.09 -0.81 -2.36
C THR A 24 -11.85 -1.63 -2.65
N ILE A 25 -11.98 -2.94 -2.50
CA ILE A 25 -10.95 -3.87 -2.93
C ILE A 25 -11.01 -3.91 -4.47
N CYS A 26 -10.03 -3.27 -5.10
CA CYS A 26 -9.76 -3.54 -6.50
C CYS A 26 -9.08 -4.91 -6.58
N GLN A 27 -9.89 -5.95 -6.79
CA GLN A 27 -9.36 -7.26 -7.18
C GLN A 27 -8.88 -7.12 -8.62
N THR A 28 -7.57 -6.90 -8.75
CA THR A 28 -6.92 -6.99 -10.05
C THR A 28 -6.46 -8.43 -10.26
N ALA A 29 -6.17 -8.81 -11.50
CA ALA A 29 -5.45 -10.04 -11.78
C ALA A 29 -4.10 -10.13 -11.02
N ALA A 30 -3.61 -8.99 -10.52
CA ALA A 30 -2.37 -8.77 -9.79
C ALA A 30 -2.59 -8.48 -8.29
N GLY A 31 -3.62 -9.06 -7.65
CA GLY A 31 -3.85 -8.95 -6.20
C GLY A 31 -4.79 -7.81 -5.76
N VAL A 32 -4.87 -7.60 -4.43
CA VAL A 32 -5.75 -6.62 -3.79
C VAL A 32 -5.01 -5.33 -3.53
N LYS A 33 -5.38 -4.29 -4.27
CA LYS A 33 -4.96 -2.90 -4.03
C LYS A 33 -6.15 -2.11 -3.49
N VAL A 34 -5.89 -1.22 -2.54
CA VAL A 34 -6.90 -0.30 -2.01
C VAL A 34 -6.41 1.12 -2.18
N PRO A 35 -7.05 1.93 -3.05
CA PRO A 35 -6.72 3.34 -3.21
C PRO A 35 -7.00 4.12 -1.92
N LEU A 36 -6.05 4.96 -1.53
CA LEU A 36 -6.08 5.84 -0.38
C LEU A 36 -5.65 7.26 -0.78
N VAL A 37 -5.86 8.19 0.14
CA VAL A 37 -5.33 9.55 0.05
C VAL A 37 -4.56 9.84 1.33
N PHE A 38 -3.35 10.36 1.18
CA PHE A 38 -2.57 10.90 2.27
C PHE A 38 -2.79 12.40 2.39
N TYR A 39 -3.22 12.86 3.57
CA TYR A 39 -3.42 14.28 3.89
C TYR A 39 -2.21 14.80 4.65
N HIS A 40 -1.40 15.62 3.99
CA HIS A 40 -0.13 16.08 4.55
C HIS A 40 -0.30 17.01 5.76
N ASP A 41 -1.36 17.82 5.83
CA ASP A 41 -1.50 18.77 6.94
C ASP A 41 -1.91 18.10 8.26
N THR A 42 -2.40 16.87 8.18
CA THR A 42 -2.90 16.08 9.32
C THR A 42 -2.25 14.70 9.40
N HIS A 43 -1.21 14.47 8.57
CA HIS A 43 -0.42 13.25 8.43
C HIS A 43 -1.24 11.96 8.47
N HIS A 44 -2.33 11.85 7.70
CA HIS A 44 -3.15 10.66 7.76
C HIS A 44 -3.54 10.09 6.39
N PHE A 45 -3.62 8.77 6.34
CA PHE A 45 -4.24 8.04 5.24
C PHE A 45 -5.73 7.86 5.50
N ALA A 46 -6.54 8.18 4.50
CA ALA A 46 -7.97 7.91 4.52
C ALA A 46 -8.46 7.38 3.18
N HIS A 47 -9.60 6.71 3.24
CA HIS A 47 -10.32 6.28 2.06
C HIS A 47 -11.03 7.47 1.39
N VAL A 48 -11.07 7.52 0.06
CA VAL A 48 -11.71 8.63 -0.69
C VAL A 48 -13.21 8.70 -0.43
N SER A 49 -13.87 7.55 -0.25
CA SER A 49 -15.33 7.44 -0.20
C SER A 49 -15.89 6.95 1.14
N ALA A 50 -15.06 6.63 2.13
CA ALA A 50 -15.51 6.05 3.41
C ALA A 50 -14.93 6.80 4.60
N ALA A 51 -15.78 7.06 5.60
CA ALA A 51 -15.43 7.92 6.73
C ALA A 51 -14.45 7.29 7.74
N TYR A 52 -14.36 5.96 7.81
CA TYR A 52 -13.53 5.24 8.79
C TYR A 52 -13.17 3.82 8.30
N PRO A 53 -12.02 3.24 8.71
CA PRO A 53 -10.96 3.80 9.56
C PRO A 53 -9.89 4.64 8.81
N ARG A 54 -9.01 5.33 9.57
CA ARG A 54 -7.85 6.11 9.07
C ARG A 54 -6.56 5.74 9.81
N ILE A 55 -5.40 5.89 9.16
CA ILE A 55 -4.08 5.78 9.82
C ILE A 55 -3.50 7.17 9.97
N VAL A 56 -3.09 7.54 11.18
CA VAL A 56 -2.38 8.79 11.45
C VAL A 56 -0.91 8.48 11.71
N LEU A 57 -0.02 9.27 11.13
CA LEU A 57 1.43 9.21 11.33
C LEU A 57 1.88 10.39 12.20
N ASP A 58 3.00 10.21 12.88
CA ASP A 58 3.62 11.27 13.68
C ASP A 58 4.34 12.32 12.80
N GLN A 59 4.63 11.97 11.55
CA GLN A 59 5.42 12.80 10.63
C GLN A 59 4.82 12.83 9.21
N ASP A 60 5.17 13.88 8.47
CA ASP A 60 4.80 14.02 7.06
C ASP A 60 5.58 13.01 6.20
N LEU A 61 4.98 12.64 5.07
CA LEU A 61 5.68 11.89 4.01
C LEU A 61 6.18 12.86 2.92
N PRO A 62 7.21 12.48 2.15
CA PRO A 62 7.75 13.34 1.10
C PRO A 62 6.68 13.80 0.10
N ARG A 63 6.47 15.12 0.02
CA ARG A 63 5.50 15.71 -0.91
C ARG A 63 5.98 15.57 -2.35
N GLN A 64 5.08 15.09 -3.20
CA GLN A 64 5.35 14.90 -4.64
C GLN A 64 4.92 16.13 -5.46
N SER A 65 4.13 17.01 -4.88
CA SER A 65 3.64 18.25 -5.49
C SER A 65 3.37 19.30 -4.41
N THR A 66 2.91 20.48 -4.82
CA THR A 66 2.45 21.54 -3.91
C THR A 66 1.04 21.30 -3.35
N ALA A 67 0.39 20.20 -3.72
CA ALA A 67 -0.92 19.84 -3.18
C ALA A 67 -0.84 19.48 -1.68
N VAL A 68 -1.97 19.65 -1.00
CA VAL A 68 -2.14 19.27 0.43
C VAL A 68 -2.41 17.77 0.61
N THR A 69 -2.59 17.05 -0.50
CA THR A 69 -2.84 15.61 -0.51
C THR A 69 -1.98 14.91 -1.55
N SER A 70 -1.54 13.70 -1.24
CA SER A 70 -0.94 12.77 -2.21
C SER A 70 -1.83 11.53 -2.41
N PRO A 71 -1.94 11.03 -3.65
CA PRO A 71 -2.53 9.71 -3.89
C PRO A 71 -1.64 8.62 -3.24
N ALA A 72 -2.27 7.58 -2.72
CA ALA A 72 -1.58 6.49 -2.06
C ALA A 72 -2.27 5.14 -2.30
N THR A 73 -1.52 4.06 -2.20
CA THR A 73 -2.03 2.71 -2.38
C THR A 73 -1.69 1.85 -1.18
N LEU A 74 -2.70 1.16 -0.65
CA LEU A 74 -2.53 0.08 0.32
C LEU A 74 -2.42 -1.26 -0.41
N TRP A 75 -1.32 -1.95 -0.14
CA TRP A 75 -0.94 -3.24 -0.68
C TRP A 75 -1.26 -4.35 0.32
N LEU A 76 -2.17 -5.26 -0.04
CA LEU A 76 -2.61 -6.37 0.81
C LEU A 76 -2.07 -7.72 0.32
N TRP A 77 -0.74 -7.84 0.21
CA TRP A 77 -0.08 -9.07 -0.24
C TRP A 77 1.17 -9.36 0.60
N GLY A 78 1.72 -10.57 0.47
CA GLY A 78 2.93 -10.96 1.20
C GLY A 78 2.73 -11.17 2.71
N ALA A 79 3.82 -11.04 3.48
CA ALA A 79 3.84 -11.27 4.92
C ALA A 79 3.40 -10.04 5.75
N THR A 80 3.51 -8.84 5.18
CA THR A 80 3.14 -7.55 5.77
C THR A 80 2.38 -6.73 4.76
N ASN A 81 1.49 -5.86 5.21
CA ASN A 81 0.87 -4.88 4.31
C ASN A 81 1.73 -3.62 4.25
N ALA A 82 1.71 -2.96 3.11
CA ALA A 82 2.42 -1.69 2.91
C ALA A 82 1.46 -0.62 2.39
N ILE A 83 1.75 0.64 2.68
CA ILE A 83 1.13 1.80 2.04
C ILE A 83 2.25 2.60 1.39
N THR A 84 2.08 2.98 0.13
CA THR A 84 3.04 3.84 -0.60
C THR A 84 2.33 5.08 -1.14
N LEU A 85 3.04 6.19 -1.30
CA LEU A 85 2.56 7.30 -2.13
C LEU A 85 2.72 6.96 -3.61
N ASP A 86 1.66 7.13 -4.41
CA ASP A 86 1.65 6.68 -5.81
C ASP A 86 2.57 7.53 -6.68
N GLY A 87 3.35 6.92 -7.57
CA GLY A 87 4.32 7.64 -8.41
C GLY A 87 5.65 7.91 -7.72
N THR A 88 5.93 7.25 -6.59
CA THR A 88 7.25 7.25 -5.94
C THR A 88 8.06 6.00 -6.32
N ALA A 89 9.35 5.99 -5.97
CA ALA A 89 10.18 4.81 -6.14
C ALA A 89 9.68 3.63 -5.29
N ASP A 90 9.09 3.91 -4.12
CA ASP A 90 8.54 2.89 -3.23
C ASP A 90 7.29 2.23 -3.83
N ASP A 91 6.42 3.00 -4.49
CA ASP A 91 5.29 2.50 -5.26
C ASP A 91 5.73 1.55 -6.39
N ALA A 92 6.73 1.96 -7.19
CA ALA A 92 7.27 1.12 -8.25
C ALA A 92 7.98 -0.14 -7.73
N PHE A 93 8.64 -0.04 -6.58
CA PHE A 93 9.26 -1.17 -5.90
C PHE A 93 8.21 -2.19 -5.45
N GLU A 94 7.14 -1.74 -4.80
CA GLU A 94 6.11 -2.62 -4.26
C GLU A 94 5.34 -3.33 -5.39
N GLU A 95 5.12 -2.64 -6.51
CA GLU A 95 4.59 -3.24 -7.74
C GLU A 95 5.48 -4.41 -8.21
N SER A 96 6.80 -4.17 -8.30
CA SER A 96 7.79 -5.14 -8.79
C SER A 96 7.97 -6.34 -7.87
N CYS A 97 7.97 -6.10 -6.55
CA CYS A 97 8.10 -7.16 -5.55
C CYS A 97 6.89 -8.10 -5.58
N ARG A 98 5.70 -7.55 -5.81
CA ARG A 98 4.49 -8.36 -5.96
C ARG A 98 4.56 -9.27 -7.19
N GLU A 99 4.91 -8.72 -8.36
CA GLU A 99 5.05 -9.52 -9.59
C GLU A 99 6.05 -10.67 -9.39
N SER A 100 7.14 -10.41 -8.66
CA SER A 100 8.13 -11.43 -8.31
C SER A 100 7.54 -12.49 -7.38
N ASN A 101 6.76 -12.09 -6.38
CA ASN A 101 6.11 -13.00 -5.43
C ASN A 101 5.08 -13.93 -6.11
N GLU A 102 4.24 -13.41 -7.00
CA GLU A 102 3.28 -14.20 -7.76
C GLU A 102 3.97 -15.27 -8.63
N ARG A 103 5.07 -14.91 -9.28
CA ARG A 103 5.89 -15.85 -10.05
C ARG A 103 6.49 -16.94 -9.18
N LEU A 104 6.97 -16.59 -7.99
CA LEU A 104 7.53 -17.54 -7.03
C LEU A 104 6.48 -18.50 -6.48
N GLU A 105 5.29 -18.02 -6.13
CA GLU A 105 4.16 -18.87 -5.71
C GLU A 105 3.71 -19.83 -6.82
N GLY A 106 3.63 -19.34 -8.06
CA GLY A 106 3.33 -20.17 -9.23
C GLY A 106 4.39 -21.27 -9.44
N ALA A 107 5.67 -20.92 -9.36
CA ALA A 107 6.76 -21.88 -9.47
C ALA A 107 6.78 -22.89 -8.30
N ALA A 108 6.53 -22.44 -7.08
CA ALA A 108 6.46 -23.29 -5.90
C ALA A 108 5.32 -24.32 -6.01
N THR A 109 4.19 -23.93 -6.61
CA THR A 109 3.07 -24.84 -6.88
C THR A 109 3.48 -25.93 -7.86
N LEU A 110 4.15 -25.58 -8.96
CA LEU A 110 4.66 -26.55 -9.94
C LEU A 110 5.70 -27.52 -9.35
N LEU A 111 6.45 -27.09 -8.33
CA LEU A 111 7.43 -27.94 -7.64
C LEU A 111 6.81 -28.91 -6.63
N LYS A 112 5.58 -28.66 -6.15
CA LYS A 112 4.88 -29.55 -5.21
C LYS A 112 4.31 -30.80 -5.88
N ASP A 113 4.05 -30.75 -7.18
CA ASP A 113 3.48 -31.85 -7.97
C ASP A 113 4.57 -32.82 -8.51
N ARG A 114 5.73 -32.87 -7.85
CA ARG A 114 6.88 -33.71 -8.23
C ARG A 114 7.43 -34.47 -7.03
#